data_AF-A0A1T5ER50-F1
#
_entry.id   AF-A0A1T5ER50-F1
#
_cell.length_a   1.000
_cell.length_b   1.000
_cell.length_c   1.000
_cell.angle_alpha   90.00
_cell.angle_beta   90.00
_cell.angle_gamma   90.00
#
_symmetry.space_group_name_H-M   'P 1'
#
loop_
_entity.id
_entity.type
_entity.pdbx_description
1 polymer ?
#
loop_
_entity_poly.entity_id
_entity_poly.type
_entity_poly.pdbx_seq_one_letter_code
_entity_poly.pdbx_strand_id
1 'polypeptide(L)'
;MTRRKRAPDPTRHPEPWLVATVLAAAPFAAVVAQDARTVGGYVPRMEVRDSDVFDNGRSIHHDIVVVREVSPSVDEKVVIVKTVVNQLPGVQGLHMWGGREPEDNYGNILTLPLLYEVETTLTAPDLREGQVRLISQAPRSDGATDRTFVDKVGVKTSVGAGASAELTSAVSKDSGFSWGKLPVSFNAGFEQTSERSVAMTLKDYFTESAVTKNAAGEASALWRFRLAPDIASDVWYSYSHYRVGPGWLFKLPTTTPMMQRATIETVSEWRLPGGYSGPIDIATRSSVDNSTRLAPTSSMETWRDEDAGIGHLTRIDLGSPHLERQPVVRLQSLAGEGHCLTQSQRDQPAVTLTPCKGGTDGAEQQWYLDSDHTYRNVASRLCLAADPAGGGVRTEACAGSMLNKQWQWRADRLHSTYMDGGSWRLHVRDGVPRAIFDPVRHQEIGSNPFHHLLRPWSSYPQAPTPGDVVPAVAGASPAISQGLLRHTAVSAEERWQPLPIDSNR
;
A
#
# COMPACT_ATOMS: atom_id res chain seq x y z
N MET A 1 -8.59 -67.49 -30.67
CA MET A 1 -9.56 -66.61 -29.99
C MET A 1 -8.98 -65.20 -29.92
N THR A 2 -9.52 -64.32 -30.75
CA THR A 2 -9.06 -62.95 -31.03
C THR A 2 -9.65 -61.96 -30.01
N ARG A 3 -8.79 -61.21 -29.30
CA ARG A 3 -9.22 -60.10 -28.42
C ARG A 3 -8.99 -58.77 -29.15
N ARG A 4 -10.06 -58.18 -29.66
CA ARG A 4 -10.05 -56.84 -30.30
C ARG A 4 -9.71 -55.76 -29.28
N LYS A 5 -8.72 -54.91 -29.59
CA LYS A 5 -8.51 -53.60 -28.93
C LYS A 5 -9.63 -52.66 -29.38
N ARG A 6 -10.34 -52.04 -28.43
CA ARG A 6 -11.29 -50.93 -28.68
C ARG A 6 -10.51 -49.66 -29.04
N ALA A 7 -10.97 -48.94 -30.05
CA ALA A 7 -10.53 -47.58 -30.37
C ALA A 7 -11.07 -46.58 -29.33
N PRO A 8 -10.41 -45.43 -29.11
CA PRO A 8 -10.91 -44.37 -28.24
C PRO A 8 -12.08 -43.62 -28.92
N ASP A 9 -13.05 -43.24 -28.10
CA ASP A 9 -14.27 -42.52 -28.46
C ASP A 9 -13.97 -41.01 -28.67
N PRO A 10 -14.34 -40.40 -29.81
CA PRO A 10 -14.03 -39.00 -30.14
C PRO A 10 -14.97 -37.96 -29.48
N THR A 11 -15.81 -38.34 -28.51
CA THR A 11 -16.83 -37.45 -27.93
C THR A 11 -16.59 -36.98 -26.49
N ARG A 12 -15.39 -37.16 -25.92
CA ARG A 12 -15.05 -36.54 -24.64
C ARG A 12 -14.59 -35.09 -24.84
N HIS A 13 -15.50 -34.15 -24.57
CA HIS A 13 -15.14 -32.77 -24.25
C HIS A 13 -14.16 -32.75 -23.06
N PRO A 14 -13.12 -31.90 -23.06
CA PRO A 14 -12.30 -31.72 -21.88
C PRO A 14 -13.15 -31.09 -20.77
N GLU A 15 -13.31 -31.80 -19.66
CA GLU A 15 -13.89 -31.25 -18.44
C GLU A 15 -13.03 -30.05 -17.98
N PRO A 16 -13.64 -28.93 -17.56
CA PRO A 16 -12.90 -27.82 -17.00
C PRO A 16 -12.27 -28.27 -15.69
N TRP A 17 -10.94 -28.22 -15.62
CA TRP A 17 -10.21 -28.48 -14.39
C TRP A 17 -10.53 -27.38 -13.38
N LEU A 18 -11.51 -27.66 -12.52
CA LEU A 18 -11.67 -27.02 -11.22
C LEU A 18 -10.43 -27.36 -10.38
N VAL A 19 -9.35 -26.60 -10.58
CA VAL A 19 -8.31 -26.50 -9.55
C VAL A 19 -8.82 -25.50 -8.54
N ALA A 20 -9.63 -26.01 -7.61
CA ALA A 20 -9.78 -25.42 -6.29
C ALA A 20 -8.42 -25.50 -5.59
N THR A 21 -7.50 -24.58 -5.89
CA THR A 21 -6.29 -24.43 -5.09
C THR A 21 -6.69 -23.69 -3.83
N VAL A 22 -6.93 -24.49 -2.79
CA VAL A 22 -6.70 -24.20 -1.38
C VAL A 22 -6.05 -22.83 -1.15
N LEU A 23 -6.85 -21.87 -0.64
CA LEU A 23 -6.37 -20.70 0.09
C LEU A 23 -5.57 -21.20 1.31
N ALA A 24 -4.34 -21.67 1.07
CA ALA A 24 -3.37 -21.80 2.12
C ALA A 24 -3.20 -20.41 2.75
N ALA A 25 -3.01 -20.34 4.07
CA ALA A 25 -2.70 -19.11 4.76
C ALA A 25 -1.34 -18.59 4.27
N ALA A 26 -1.32 -17.91 3.12
CA ALA A 26 -0.17 -17.17 2.66
C ALA A 26 0.11 -16.09 3.73
N PRO A 27 1.33 -16.02 4.26
CA PRO A 27 1.70 -14.95 5.17
C PRO A 27 1.54 -13.61 4.44
N PHE A 28 1.16 -12.56 5.17
CA PHE A 28 1.11 -11.22 4.61
C PHE A 28 2.50 -10.84 4.09
N ALA A 29 2.55 -10.21 2.91
CA ALA A 29 3.81 -9.79 2.32
C ALA A 29 4.52 -8.77 3.20
N ALA A 30 5.85 -8.74 3.13
CA ALA A 30 6.66 -7.77 3.88
C ALA A 30 6.30 -6.34 3.45
N VAL A 31 5.58 -5.64 4.33
CA VAL A 31 5.15 -4.26 4.10
C VAL A 31 6.32 -3.34 4.42
N VAL A 32 6.98 -2.80 3.39
CA VAL A 32 7.83 -1.62 3.57
C VAL A 32 6.93 -0.40 3.49
N ALA A 33 6.23 -0.11 4.59
CA ALA A 33 5.51 1.15 4.73
C ALA A 33 6.55 2.27 4.75
N GLN A 34 6.81 2.88 3.59
CA GLN A 34 7.50 4.15 3.54
C GLN A 34 6.52 5.20 4.02
N ASP A 35 6.79 5.72 5.21
CA ASP A 35 6.13 6.91 5.68
C ASP A 35 6.57 8.07 4.77
N ALA A 36 5.79 8.35 3.73
CA ALA A 36 6.04 9.48 2.83
C ALA A 36 5.67 10.77 3.57
N ARG A 37 6.39 11.04 4.66
CA ARG A 37 6.37 12.28 5.43
C ARG A 37 7.07 13.36 4.60
N THR A 38 6.44 13.78 3.52
CA THR A 38 6.89 14.96 2.78
C THR A 38 6.65 16.18 3.64
N VAL A 39 7.58 17.13 3.60
CA VAL A 39 7.40 18.48 4.15
C VAL A 39 6.17 19.11 3.45
N GLY A 40 4.96 18.94 4.00
CA GLY A 40 3.75 19.47 3.35
C GLY A 40 2.39 18.83 3.67
N GLY A 41 2.30 17.60 4.22
CA GLY A 41 0.98 17.00 4.51
C GLY A 41 1.00 15.50 4.85
N TYR A 42 -0.15 14.97 5.31
CA TYR A 42 -0.34 13.54 5.62
C TYR A 42 -1.18 12.88 4.54
N VAL A 43 -0.62 11.90 3.85
CA VAL A 43 -1.34 11.12 2.84
C VAL A 43 -1.39 9.67 3.31
N PRO A 44 -2.58 9.10 3.55
CA PRO A 44 -2.69 7.70 3.95
C PRO A 44 -2.20 6.82 2.80
N ARG A 45 -1.08 6.15 3.01
CA ARG A 45 -0.34 5.41 1.99
C ARG A 45 0.41 4.25 2.60
N MET A 46 0.51 3.15 1.85
CA MET A 46 1.48 2.09 2.09
C MET A 46 2.08 1.60 0.77
N GLU A 47 3.28 1.07 0.85
CA GLU A 47 3.94 0.37 -0.26
C GLU A 47 4.24 -1.06 0.15
N VAL A 48 4.11 -1.99 -0.80
CA VAL A 48 4.41 -3.41 -0.62
C VAL A 48 5.22 -3.86 -1.82
N ARG A 49 6.35 -4.51 -1.55
CA ARG A 49 7.17 -5.13 -2.58
C ARG A 49 7.29 -6.60 -2.24
N ASP A 50 6.91 -7.43 -3.19
CA ASP A 50 6.86 -8.88 -3.03
C ASP A 50 7.32 -9.55 -4.31
N SER A 51 7.88 -10.75 -4.21
CA SER A 51 8.37 -11.46 -5.38
C SER A 51 8.53 -12.94 -5.13
N ASP A 52 8.20 -13.73 -6.15
CA ASP A 52 8.55 -15.15 -6.21
C ASP A 52 9.48 -15.41 -7.39
N VAL A 53 10.46 -16.28 -7.15
CA VAL A 53 11.36 -16.82 -8.17
C VAL A 53 11.06 -18.30 -8.32
N PHE A 54 10.86 -18.73 -9.56
CA PHE A 54 10.53 -20.09 -9.93
C PHE A 54 11.72 -20.75 -10.65
N ASP A 55 11.56 -22.02 -11.01
CA ASP A 55 12.56 -22.78 -11.75
C ASP A 55 12.99 -22.06 -13.04
N ASN A 56 14.23 -22.33 -13.46
CA ASN A 56 14.82 -21.79 -14.69
C ASN A 56 14.93 -20.25 -14.75
N GLY A 57 14.88 -19.58 -13.60
CA GLY A 57 15.07 -18.13 -13.47
C GLY A 57 13.85 -17.31 -13.90
N ARG A 58 12.66 -17.93 -13.94
CA ARG A 58 11.39 -17.21 -14.11
C ARG A 58 11.04 -16.51 -12.81
N SER A 59 10.37 -15.37 -12.87
CA SER A 59 9.99 -14.64 -11.66
C SER A 59 8.79 -13.73 -11.88
N ILE A 60 8.03 -13.49 -10.83
CA ILE A 60 7.03 -12.42 -10.76
C ILE A 60 7.41 -11.50 -9.62
N HIS A 61 7.47 -10.20 -9.87
CA HIS A 61 7.69 -9.16 -8.88
C HIS A 61 6.52 -8.19 -8.85
N HIS A 62 5.96 -7.97 -7.67
CA HIS A 62 4.95 -6.95 -7.41
C HIS A 62 5.57 -5.74 -6.71
N ASP A 63 5.33 -4.54 -7.25
CA ASP A 63 5.51 -3.25 -6.57
C ASP A 63 4.15 -2.58 -6.47
N ILE A 64 3.58 -2.64 -5.27
CA ILE A 64 2.20 -2.25 -4.99
C ILE A 64 2.19 -0.98 -4.15
N VAL A 65 1.37 -0.02 -4.57
CA VAL A 65 1.08 1.18 -3.79
C VAL A 65 -0.40 1.19 -3.45
N VAL A 66 -0.71 1.35 -2.18
CA VAL A 66 -2.08 1.64 -1.74
C VAL A 66 -2.12 3.06 -1.22
N VAL A 67 -3.08 3.85 -1.72
CA VAL A 67 -3.37 5.20 -1.24
C VAL A 67 -4.83 5.29 -0.87
N ARG A 68 -5.17 5.93 0.25
CA ARG A 68 -6.56 6.30 0.54
C ARG A 68 -6.83 7.70 0.02
N GLU A 69 -7.66 7.79 -1.00
CA GLU A 69 -8.18 9.04 -1.53
C GLU A 69 -9.35 9.50 -0.67
N VAL A 70 -9.18 10.65 -0.02
CA VAL A 70 -10.19 11.25 0.85
C VAL A 70 -10.46 12.69 0.40
N SER A 71 -11.69 12.95 0.01
CA SER A 71 -12.23 14.27 -0.32
C SER A 71 -13.65 14.41 0.22
N PRO A 72 -14.29 15.60 0.14
CA PRO A 72 -15.68 15.75 0.53
C PRO A 72 -16.67 14.84 -0.22
N SER A 73 -16.32 14.37 -1.42
CA SER A 73 -17.19 13.56 -2.28
C SER A 73 -16.68 12.13 -2.52
N VAL A 74 -15.45 11.80 -2.13
CA VAL A 74 -14.80 10.51 -2.40
C VAL A 74 -14.09 10.02 -1.14
N ASP A 75 -14.33 8.76 -0.77
CA ASP A 75 -13.51 8.04 0.22
C ASP A 75 -13.27 6.63 -0.33
N GLU A 76 -12.13 6.45 -1.01
CA GLU A 76 -11.76 5.23 -1.71
C GLU A 76 -10.31 4.85 -1.42
N LYS A 77 -10.02 3.56 -1.43
CA LYS A 77 -8.65 3.05 -1.50
C LYS A 77 -8.31 2.76 -2.94
N VAL A 78 -7.22 3.35 -3.40
CA VAL A 78 -6.65 3.15 -4.73
C VAL A 78 -5.45 2.22 -4.57
N VAL A 79 -5.48 1.08 -5.26
CA VAL A 79 -4.40 0.08 -5.29
C VAL A 79 -3.79 0.10 -6.69
N ILE A 80 -2.53 0.52 -6.76
CA ILE A 80 -1.74 0.49 -7.99
C ILE A 80 -0.82 -0.71 -7.91
N VAL A 81 -0.97 -1.66 -8.82
CA VAL A 81 -0.15 -2.87 -8.89
C VAL A 81 0.74 -2.75 -10.11
N LYS A 82 2.05 -2.52 -9.91
CA LYS A 82 3.06 -2.73 -10.95
C LYS A 82 3.58 -4.16 -10.84
N THR A 83 3.56 -4.87 -11.96
CA THR A 83 4.06 -6.24 -12.03
C THR A 83 5.19 -6.32 -13.04
N VAL A 84 6.29 -6.98 -12.65
CA VAL A 84 7.39 -7.32 -13.55
C VAL A 84 7.49 -8.84 -13.62
N VAL A 85 7.29 -9.39 -14.80
CA VAL A 85 7.37 -10.83 -15.07
C VAL A 85 8.60 -11.10 -15.91
N ASN A 86 9.53 -11.88 -15.39
CA ASN A 86 10.60 -12.47 -16.20
C ASN A 86 10.14 -13.86 -16.61
N GLN A 87 9.81 -14.02 -17.88
CA GLN A 87 9.25 -15.23 -18.44
C GLN A 87 10.23 -15.91 -19.40
N LEU A 88 10.35 -17.22 -19.24
CA LEU A 88 11.19 -18.07 -20.07
C LEU A 88 10.35 -19.26 -20.54
N PRO A 89 10.19 -19.49 -21.85
CA PRO A 89 9.56 -20.71 -22.34
C PRO A 89 10.27 -21.96 -21.80
N GLY A 90 9.56 -23.06 -21.62
CA GLY A 90 10.14 -24.36 -21.31
C GLY A 90 10.91 -24.95 -22.49
N VAL A 91 10.45 -24.64 -23.72
CA VAL A 91 11.11 -25.02 -24.97
C VAL A 91 11.15 -23.84 -25.93
N GLN A 92 12.32 -23.48 -26.44
CA GLN A 92 12.50 -22.38 -27.38
C GLN A 92 13.80 -22.53 -28.17
N GLY A 93 13.82 -21.91 -29.35
CA GLY A 93 14.98 -21.88 -30.23
C GLY A 93 15.05 -23.07 -31.19
N LEU A 94 16.27 -23.38 -31.63
CA LEU A 94 16.52 -24.40 -32.63
C LEU A 94 16.72 -25.77 -32.00
N HIS A 95 16.16 -26.79 -32.63
CA HIS A 95 16.39 -28.18 -32.28
C HIS A 95 16.67 -29.02 -33.53
N MET A 96 17.35 -30.14 -33.33
CA MET A 96 17.49 -31.18 -34.34
C MET A 96 16.61 -32.37 -34.01
N TRP A 97 16.01 -32.95 -35.05
CA TRP A 97 15.28 -34.21 -34.94
C TRP A 97 16.17 -35.29 -34.31
N GLY A 98 15.65 -35.96 -33.27
CA GLY A 98 16.37 -37.00 -32.54
C GLY A 98 17.22 -36.48 -31.37
N GLY A 99 17.02 -35.23 -30.95
CA GLY A 99 17.64 -34.67 -29.75
C GLY A 99 19.13 -34.31 -29.91
N ARG A 100 19.60 -34.18 -31.15
CA ARG A 100 20.96 -33.68 -31.42
C ARG A 100 21.01 -32.17 -31.20
N GLU A 101 22.18 -31.66 -30.85
CA GLU A 101 22.39 -30.22 -30.78
C GLU A 101 22.40 -29.60 -32.20
N PRO A 102 21.88 -28.37 -32.35
CA PRO A 102 21.99 -27.61 -33.60
C PRO A 102 23.46 -27.37 -33.99
N GLU A 103 23.81 -27.54 -35.27
CA GLU A 103 25.13 -27.21 -35.79
C GLU A 103 25.11 -25.76 -36.35
N ASP A 104 26.12 -24.95 -36.02
CA ASP A 104 26.34 -23.60 -36.60
C ASP A 104 25.12 -22.65 -36.59
N ASN A 105 24.26 -22.73 -35.56
CA ASN A 105 22.98 -21.99 -35.46
C ASN A 105 21.94 -22.38 -36.52
N TYR A 106 21.99 -23.63 -36.99
CA TYR A 106 20.98 -24.22 -37.88
C TYR A 106 20.28 -25.41 -37.23
N GLY A 107 18.95 -25.48 -37.39
CA GLY A 107 18.13 -26.57 -36.85
C GLY A 107 16.98 -26.93 -37.79
N ASN A 108 16.49 -28.17 -37.75
CA ASN A 108 15.32 -28.57 -38.58
C ASN A 108 13.98 -28.40 -37.85
N ILE A 109 14.03 -28.02 -36.57
CA ILE A 109 12.89 -27.65 -35.74
C ILE A 109 13.17 -26.25 -35.15
N LEU A 110 12.19 -25.37 -35.18
CA LEU A 110 12.25 -24.06 -34.53
C LEU A 110 11.01 -23.87 -33.66
N THR A 111 11.21 -23.64 -32.36
CA THR A 111 10.14 -23.31 -31.42
C THR A 111 10.25 -21.85 -31.02
N LEU A 112 9.17 -21.10 -31.23
CA LEU A 112 9.07 -19.68 -30.85
C LEU A 112 7.86 -19.47 -29.94
N PRO A 113 7.96 -18.59 -28.93
CA PRO A 113 6.82 -18.20 -28.13
C PRO A 113 5.89 -17.33 -28.97
N LEU A 114 4.71 -17.85 -29.28
CA LEU A 114 3.69 -17.15 -30.06
C LEU A 114 2.99 -16.08 -29.24
N LEU A 115 2.73 -16.38 -27.97
CA LEU A 115 1.99 -15.52 -27.05
C LEU A 115 2.61 -15.61 -25.67
N TYR A 116 2.92 -14.44 -25.08
CA TYR A 116 3.04 -14.31 -23.64
C TYR A 116 1.76 -13.72 -23.08
N GLU A 117 1.15 -14.39 -22.11
CA GLU A 117 -0.05 -13.90 -21.44
C GLU A 117 0.28 -13.59 -19.97
N VAL A 118 -0.17 -12.42 -19.50
CA VAL A 118 -0.08 -11.98 -18.11
C VAL A 118 -1.46 -11.55 -17.67
N GLU A 119 -1.96 -12.16 -16.60
CA GLU A 119 -3.25 -11.83 -16.00
C GLU A 119 -3.01 -11.39 -14.55
N THR A 120 -3.60 -10.26 -14.14
CA THR A 120 -3.58 -9.79 -12.75
C THR A 120 -4.99 -9.59 -12.24
N THR A 121 -5.30 -10.21 -11.10
CA THR A 121 -6.61 -10.18 -10.46
C THR A 121 -6.46 -9.61 -9.05
N LEU A 122 -7.35 -8.70 -8.66
CA LEU A 122 -7.45 -8.22 -7.28
C LEU A 122 -8.77 -8.68 -6.69
N THR A 123 -8.69 -9.40 -5.57
CA THR A 123 -9.85 -9.94 -4.86
C THR A 123 -9.88 -9.43 -3.43
N ALA A 124 -11.09 -9.24 -2.91
CA ALA A 124 -11.35 -8.75 -1.56
C ALA A 124 -12.48 -9.60 -0.97
N PRO A 125 -12.19 -10.64 -0.16
CA PRO A 125 -13.16 -11.67 0.19
C PRO A 125 -14.45 -11.17 0.85
N ASP A 126 -14.37 -10.09 1.62
CA ASP A 126 -15.52 -9.54 2.35
C ASP A 126 -16.31 -8.49 1.55
N LEU A 127 -15.89 -8.18 0.32
CA LEU A 127 -16.58 -7.23 -0.56
C LEU A 127 -17.47 -7.95 -1.58
N ARG A 128 -18.59 -7.32 -1.91
CA ARG A 128 -19.53 -7.79 -2.94
C ARG A 128 -19.01 -7.48 -4.34
N GLU A 129 -19.53 -8.20 -5.33
CA GLU A 129 -19.25 -7.94 -6.75
C GLU A 129 -19.48 -6.45 -7.09
N GLY A 130 -18.55 -5.86 -7.84
CA GLY A 130 -18.60 -4.46 -8.28
C GLY A 130 -18.08 -3.44 -7.28
N GLN A 131 -17.76 -3.83 -6.03
CA GLN A 131 -17.11 -2.92 -5.08
C GLN A 131 -15.59 -2.81 -5.31
N VAL A 132 -14.97 -3.85 -5.87
CA VAL A 132 -13.62 -3.80 -6.42
C VAL A 132 -13.73 -3.46 -7.90
N ARG A 133 -13.09 -2.36 -8.32
CA ARG A 133 -13.21 -1.84 -9.69
C ARG A 133 -11.84 -1.65 -10.32
N LEU A 134 -11.60 -2.30 -11.46
CA LEU A 134 -10.46 -1.98 -12.32
C LEU A 134 -10.74 -0.67 -13.05
N ILE A 135 -9.92 0.35 -12.83
CA ILE A 135 -10.09 1.69 -13.40
C ILE A 135 -9.27 1.87 -14.65
N SER A 136 -8.00 1.48 -14.58
CA SER A 136 -7.06 1.66 -15.68
C SER A 136 -6.00 0.57 -15.67
N GLN A 137 -5.44 0.31 -16.86
CA GLN A 137 -4.36 -0.64 -17.04
C GLN A 137 -3.42 -0.18 -18.16
N ALA A 138 -2.15 -0.52 -18.03
CA ALA A 138 -1.13 -0.29 -19.05
C ALA A 138 -0.13 -1.47 -19.08
N PRO A 139 0.51 -1.75 -20.23
CA PRO A 139 0.35 -1.08 -21.53
C PRO A 139 -1.04 -1.20 -22.14
N ARG A 140 -1.44 -0.20 -22.93
CA ARG A 140 -2.67 -0.23 -23.72
C ARG A 140 -2.44 -0.88 -25.08
N SER A 141 -3.48 -1.49 -25.63
CA SER A 141 -3.46 -2.05 -26.98
C SER A 141 -3.14 -0.95 -28.01
N ASP A 142 -2.14 -1.16 -28.85
CA ASP A 142 -1.74 -0.22 -29.90
C ASP A 142 -1.49 -0.89 -31.26
N GLY A 143 -1.30 -2.21 -31.29
CA GLY A 143 -1.01 -2.99 -32.50
C GLY A 143 0.39 -2.79 -33.09
N ALA A 144 1.26 -2.01 -32.44
CA ALA A 144 2.62 -1.74 -32.93
C ALA A 144 3.58 -2.87 -32.53
N THR A 145 4.39 -3.35 -33.48
CA THR A 145 5.30 -4.50 -33.29
C THR A 145 6.75 -4.10 -33.00
N ASP A 146 7.12 -2.83 -33.24
CA ASP A 146 8.42 -2.26 -32.85
C ASP A 146 8.15 -0.92 -32.15
N ARG A 147 8.30 -0.91 -30.81
CA ARG A 147 7.96 0.27 -30.00
C ARG A 147 8.73 0.28 -28.70
N THR A 148 9.19 1.46 -28.31
CA THR A 148 9.49 1.78 -26.91
C THR A 148 8.36 2.62 -26.33
N PHE A 149 7.84 2.26 -25.16
CA PHE A 149 6.81 3.04 -24.48
C PHE A 149 7.13 3.28 -23.01
N VAL A 150 6.59 4.38 -22.50
CA VAL A 150 6.59 4.74 -21.09
C VAL A 150 5.17 5.13 -20.72
N ASP A 151 4.39 4.16 -20.25
CA ASP A 151 3.01 4.39 -19.87
C ASP A 151 2.91 4.57 -18.36
N LYS A 152 2.08 5.52 -17.92
CA LYS A 152 1.90 5.85 -16.50
C LYS A 152 0.48 5.62 -16.05
N VAL A 153 0.35 5.07 -14.85
CA VAL A 153 -0.90 4.95 -14.12
C VAL A 153 -0.70 5.57 -12.75
N GLY A 154 -1.63 6.42 -12.32
CA GLY A 154 -1.51 7.11 -11.05
C GLY A 154 -2.74 7.88 -10.64
N VAL A 155 -2.76 8.23 -9.35
CA VAL A 155 -3.82 9.01 -8.72
C VAL A 155 -3.26 10.31 -8.17
N LYS A 156 -4.04 11.38 -8.30
CA LYS A 156 -3.82 12.64 -7.60
C LYS A 156 -4.72 12.68 -6.38
N THR A 157 -4.14 12.86 -5.21
CA THR A 157 -4.85 12.98 -3.94
C THR A 157 -4.67 14.38 -3.39
N SER A 158 -5.77 15.08 -3.12
CA SER A 158 -5.72 16.37 -2.44
C SER A 158 -5.80 16.17 -0.93
N VAL A 159 -4.81 16.67 -0.20
CA VAL A 159 -4.76 16.69 1.26
C VAL A 159 -4.61 18.14 1.71
N GLY A 160 -5.21 18.50 2.84
CA GLY A 160 -4.87 19.72 3.56
C GLY A 160 -4.35 19.35 4.93
N ALA A 161 -3.27 19.97 5.38
CA ALA A 161 -2.94 19.94 6.81
C ALA A 161 -3.91 20.88 7.54
N GLY A 162 -4.35 20.51 8.75
CA GLY A 162 -5.10 21.42 9.64
C GLY A 162 -4.29 22.64 10.12
N ALA A 163 -3.06 22.83 9.63
CA ALA A 163 -2.15 23.91 9.93
C ALA A 163 -1.43 24.38 8.66
N SER A 164 -1.07 25.67 8.60
CA SER A 164 -0.25 26.21 7.51
C SER A 164 1.18 25.63 7.54
N ALA A 165 1.93 25.75 6.44
CA ALA A 165 3.31 25.30 6.37
C ALA A 165 4.22 26.03 7.37
N GLU A 166 4.00 27.33 7.57
CA GLU A 166 4.71 28.17 8.54
C GLU A 166 4.45 27.69 9.96
N LEU A 167 3.19 27.41 10.29
CA LEU A 167 2.82 26.88 11.59
C LEU A 167 3.42 25.50 11.84
N THR A 168 3.39 24.61 10.84
CA THR A 168 3.99 23.28 10.95
C THR A 168 5.49 23.36 11.19
N SER A 169 6.18 24.26 10.49
CA SER A 169 7.61 24.54 10.68
C SER A 169 7.92 25.11 12.06
N ALA A 170 7.13 26.08 12.53
CA ALA A 170 7.28 26.70 13.84
C ALA A 170 7.07 25.68 14.98
N VAL A 171 6.00 24.88 14.91
CA VAL A 171 5.72 23.82 15.89
C VAL A 171 6.81 22.75 15.88
N SER A 172 7.27 22.33 14.70
CA SER A 172 8.35 21.34 14.58
C SER A 172 9.66 21.81 15.23
N LYS A 173 9.99 23.10 15.11
CA LYS A 173 11.16 23.71 15.74
C LYS A 173 10.99 23.92 17.24
N ASP A 174 9.78 24.28 17.69
CA ASP A 174 9.52 24.68 19.07
C ASP A 174 9.18 23.52 20.00
N SER A 175 8.22 22.68 19.63
CA SER A 175 7.66 21.61 20.47
C SER A 175 7.77 20.21 19.86
N GLY A 176 8.45 20.08 18.72
CA GLY A 176 8.73 18.81 18.06
C GLY A 176 7.58 18.30 17.18
N PHE A 177 7.47 16.98 17.07
CA PHE A 177 6.53 16.29 16.16
C PHE A 177 5.06 16.64 16.45
N SER A 178 4.33 17.13 15.44
CA SER A 178 2.96 17.65 15.56
C SER A 178 1.87 16.69 15.08
N TRP A 179 2.22 15.59 14.42
CA TRP A 179 1.20 14.64 13.95
C TRP A 179 0.46 14.00 15.10
N GLY A 180 -0.84 13.82 14.91
CA GLY A 180 -1.75 13.42 15.99
C GLY A 180 -2.08 14.54 16.96
N LYS A 181 -1.44 15.73 16.91
CA LYS A 181 -1.84 16.89 17.73
C LYS A 181 -2.88 17.80 17.08
N LEU A 182 -2.99 17.73 15.76
CA LEU A 182 -4.01 18.43 14.97
C LEU A 182 -4.72 17.44 14.05
N PRO A 183 -6.03 17.61 13.82
CA PRO A 183 -6.72 16.87 12.78
C PRO A 183 -6.28 17.35 11.40
N VAL A 184 -6.25 16.42 10.44
CA VAL A 184 -6.04 16.70 9.02
C VAL A 184 -7.38 17.12 8.41
N SER A 185 -7.36 18.19 7.60
CA SER A 185 -8.53 18.71 6.91
C SER A 185 -8.40 18.50 5.40
N PHE A 186 -9.35 17.80 4.79
CA PHE A 186 -9.29 17.47 3.36
C PHE A 186 -9.90 18.59 2.51
N ASN A 187 -9.32 19.79 2.60
CA ASN A 187 -9.64 20.93 1.75
C ASN A 187 -8.45 21.18 0.82
N ALA A 188 -8.73 21.43 -0.47
CA ALA A 188 -7.88 21.54 -1.67
C ALA A 188 -6.53 22.33 -1.58
N GLY A 189 -5.69 22.10 -0.57
CA GLY A 189 -4.47 22.86 -0.32
C GLY A 189 -3.18 22.22 -0.83
N PHE A 190 -3.10 20.88 -0.88
CA PHE A 190 -1.91 20.14 -1.32
C PHE A 190 -2.31 18.96 -2.20
N GLU A 191 -1.85 18.91 -3.44
CA GLU A 191 -2.03 17.75 -4.31
C GLU A 191 -0.79 16.87 -4.27
N GLN A 192 -0.94 15.60 -3.86
CA GLN A 192 0.07 14.57 -4.03
C GLN A 192 -0.28 13.67 -5.19
N THR A 193 0.66 13.49 -6.12
CA THR A 193 0.50 12.55 -7.23
C THR A 193 1.26 11.26 -6.88
N SER A 194 0.55 10.13 -6.90
CA SER A 194 1.14 8.79 -6.76
C SER A 194 1.04 8.08 -8.11
N GLU A 195 2.17 7.89 -8.77
CA GLU A 195 2.27 7.28 -10.10
C GLU A 195 3.20 6.06 -10.10
N ARG A 196 2.91 5.11 -10.98
CA ARG A 196 3.81 4.05 -11.41
C ARG A 196 3.88 4.04 -12.92
N SER A 197 5.09 3.85 -13.44
CA SER A 197 5.35 3.77 -14.87
C SER A 197 5.82 2.39 -15.27
N VAL A 198 5.35 1.96 -16.42
CA VAL A 198 5.85 0.80 -17.16
C VAL A 198 6.73 1.33 -18.29
N ALA A 199 7.92 0.76 -18.45
CA ALA A 199 8.77 1.04 -19.60
C ALA A 199 9.29 -0.25 -20.21
N MET A 200 9.02 -0.48 -21.49
CA MET A 200 9.61 -1.60 -22.23
C MET A 200 9.79 -1.27 -23.71
N THR A 201 10.67 -2.03 -24.35
CA THR A 201 10.86 -2.03 -25.79
C THR A 201 10.37 -3.37 -26.33
N LEU A 202 9.32 -3.32 -27.15
CA LEU A 202 8.82 -4.45 -27.90
C LEU A 202 9.46 -4.46 -29.27
N LYS A 203 9.88 -5.63 -29.73
CA LYS A 203 10.29 -5.88 -31.10
C LYS A 203 9.71 -7.21 -31.56
N ASP A 204 9.05 -7.19 -32.72
CA ASP A 204 8.35 -8.30 -33.35
C ASP A 204 7.13 -8.81 -32.57
N TYR A 205 6.73 -8.13 -31.49
CA TYR A 205 5.55 -8.43 -30.68
C TYR A 205 4.69 -7.18 -30.51
N PHE A 206 3.37 -7.35 -30.49
CA PHE A 206 2.43 -6.28 -30.17
C PHE A 206 1.62 -6.63 -28.93
N THR A 207 1.08 -5.60 -28.27
CA THR A 207 0.29 -5.75 -27.05
C THR A 207 -1.21 -5.73 -27.36
N GLU A 208 -1.93 -6.71 -26.81
CA GLU A 208 -3.37 -6.66 -26.62
C GLU A 208 -3.66 -6.60 -25.12
N SER A 209 -4.33 -5.55 -24.67
CA SER A 209 -4.82 -5.39 -23.32
C SER A 209 -6.35 -5.54 -23.31
N ALA A 210 -6.88 -6.30 -22.36
CA ALA A 210 -8.30 -6.50 -22.17
C ALA A 210 -8.66 -6.49 -20.68
N VAL A 211 -9.91 -6.15 -20.38
CA VAL A 211 -10.51 -6.39 -19.06
C VAL A 211 -11.39 -7.62 -19.20
N THR A 212 -11.11 -8.65 -18.40
CA THR A 212 -11.88 -9.89 -18.40
C THR A 212 -12.52 -10.12 -17.04
N LYS A 213 -13.36 -11.17 -16.95
CA LYS A 213 -13.84 -11.68 -15.67
C LYS A 213 -13.24 -13.06 -15.47
N ASN A 214 -12.71 -13.33 -14.29
CA ASN A 214 -12.25 -14.67 -13.94
C ASN A 214 -13.47 -15.62 -13.75
N ALA A 215 -13.21 -16.90 -13.49
CA ALA A 215 -14.26 -17.90 -13.27
C ALA A 215 -15.19 -17.58 -12.08
N ALA A 216 -14.73 -16.75 -11.13
CA ALA A 216 -15.51 -16.26 -10.00
C ALA A 216 -16.29 -14.97 -10.31
N GLY A 217 -16.19 -14.44 -11.53
CA GLY A 217 -16.87 -13.21 -11.97
C GLY A 217 -16.13 -11.91 -11.63
N GLU A 218 -14.94 -11.99 -11.06
CA GLU A 218 -14.14 -10.85 -10.62
C GLU A 218 -13.36 -10.24 -11.78
N ALA A 219 -13.28 -8.91 -11.82
CA ALA A 219 -12.55 -8.20 -12.87
C ALA A 219 -11.07 -8.55 -12.84
N SER A 220 -10.50 -8.77 -14.03
CA SER A 220 -9.13 -9.22 -14.24
C SER A 220 -8.47 -8.40 -15.35
N ALA A 221 -7.28 -7.85 -15.08
CA ALA A 221 -6.48 -7.13 -16.05
C ALA A 221 -5.66 -8.14 -16.86
N LEU A 222 -5.85 -8.19 -18.17
CA LEU A 222 -5.23 -9.17 -19.04
C LEU A 222 -4.37 -8.48 -20.11
N TRP A 223 -3.12 -8.93 -20.23
CA TRP A 223 -2.21 -8.51 -21.28
C TRP A 223 -1.73 -9.73 -22.08
N ARG A 224 -1.74 -9.60 -23.39
CA ARG A 224 -1.27 -10.59 -24.35
C ARG A 224 -0.24 -9.93 -25.26
N PHE A 225 0.99 -10.42 -25.20
CA PHE A 225 2.07 -10.01 -26.09
C PHE A 225 2.19 -11.05 -27.18
N ARG A 226 1.61 -10.76 -28.34
CA ARG A 226 1.55 -11.68 -29.48
C ARG A 226 2.67 -11.39 -30.45
N LEU A 227 3.28 -12.45 -30.94
CA LEU A 227 4.22 -12.37 -32.05
C LEU A 227 3.50 -11.81 -33.28
N ALA A 228 4.17 -10.92 -34.01
CA ALA A 228 3.63 -10.25 -35.18
C ALA A 228 3.10 -11.28 -36.20
N PRO A 229 1.91 -11.09 -36.81
CA PRO A 229 1.30 -12.13 -37.64
C PRO A 229 2.12 -12.54 -38.85
N ASP A 230 2.84 -11.59 -39.45
CA ASP A 230 3.77 -11.79 -40.57
C ASP A 230 4.95 -12.67 -40.17
N ILE A 231 5.40 -12.60 -38.92
CA ILE A 231 6.45 -13.49 -38.40
C ILE A 231 5.86 -14.81 -37.96
N ALA A 232 4.75 -14.78 -37.22
CA ALA A 232 4.10 -15.94 -36.61
C ALA A 232 3.63 -16.98 -37.64
N SER A 233 3.08 -16.51 -38.77
CA SER A 233 2.55 -17.36 -39.84
C SER A 233 3.55 -17.68 -40.95
N ASP A 234 4.65 -16.92 -41.05
CA ASP A 234 5.65 -17.14 -42.08
C ASP A 234 6.73 -18.14 -41.63
N VAL A 235 6.64 -19.35 -42.18
CA VAL A 235 7.66 -20.39 -42.01
C VAL A 235 9.00 -19.96 -42.65
N TRP A 236 8.97 -19.04 -43.61
CA TRP A 236 10.16 -18.58 -44.33
C TRP A 236 10.96 -17.50 -43.58
N TYR A 237 10.35 -16.82 -42.60
CA TYR A 237 10.99 -15.75 -41.84
C TYR A 237 12.34 -16.15 -41.21
N SER A 238 12.43 -17.38 -40.68
CA SER A 238 13.65 -17.91 -40.06
C SER A 238 14.35 -18.96 -40.92
N TYR A 239 14.01 -19.06 -42.19
CA TYR A 239 14.55 -20.10 -43.06
C TYR A 239 15.99 -19.80 -43.44
N SER A 240 16.82 -20.83 -43.42
CA SER A 240 18.12 -20.78 -44.06
C SER A 240 18.03 -21.35 -45.47
N HIS A 241 18.69 -20.71 -46.42
CA HIS A 241 18.98 -21.33 -47.72
C HIS A 241 20.02 -22.48 -47.61
N TYR A 242 20.20 -23.07 -46.42
CA TYR A 242 21.12 -24.16 -46.14
C TYR A 242 20.32 -25.47 -45.97
N ARG A 243 20.83 -26.57 -46.53
CA ARG A 243 20.16 -27.89 -46.56
C ARG A 243 21.03 -28.95 -45.90
N VAL A 244 20.38 -29.83 -45.12
CA VAL A 244 20.98 -31.08 -44.63
C VAL A 244 19.99 -32.21 -44.96
N GLY A 245 20.37 -33.09 -45.89
CA GLY A 245 19.48 -34.12 -46.42
C GLY A 245 18.36 -33.55 -47.33
N PRO A 246 17.14 -34.12 -47.33
CA PRO A 246 16.04 -33.66 -48.18
C PRO A 246 15.34 -32.37 -47.69
N GLY A 247 15.68 -31.88 -46.50
CA GLY A 247 15.06 -30.71 -45.88
C GLY A 247 16.01 -29.52 -45.77
N TRP A 248 15.42 -28.33 -45.76
CA TRP A 248 16.12 -27.11 -45.40
C TRP A 248 16.20 -26.95 -43.87
N LEU A 249 17.02 -26.02 -43.37
CA LEU A 249 17.14 -25.70 -41.94
C LEU A 249 16.63 -24.29 -41.61
N PHE A 250 16.29 -24.05 -40.36
CA PHE A 250 16.03 -22.72 -39.78
C PHE A 250 17.32 -22.11 -39.21
N LYS A 251 17.37 -20.79 -39.02
CA LYS A 251 18.53 -20.02 -38.53
C LYS A 251 18.17 -19.15 -37.30
N LEU A 252 19.04 -19.09 -36.28
CA LEU A 252 18.77 -18.37 -35.02
C LEU A 252 18.90 -16.83 -35.04
N PRO A 253 19.82 -16.18 -35.80
CA PRO A 253 20.05 -14.72 -35.72
C PRO A 253 18.88 -13.84 -36.17
N THR A 254 17.82 -14.43 -36.74
CA THR A 254 16.57 -13.74 -37.05
C THR A 254 15.62 -13.66 -35.85
N THR A 255 15.99 -14.21 -34.69
CA THR A 255 15.14 -14.19 -33.48
C THR A 255 15.45 -12.99 -32.58
N THR A 256 14.41 -12.34 -32.05
CA THR A 256 14.57 -11.22 -31.10
C THR A 256 14.77 -11.73 -29.68
N PRO A 257 15.30 -10.90 -28.75
CA PRO A 257 15.43 -11.29 -27.35
C PRO A 257 14.13 -11.81 -26.75
N MET A 258 12.98 -11.19 -27.06
CA MET A 258 11.65 -11.63 -26.61
C MET A 258 11.23 -13.01 -27.13
N MET A 259 11.77 -13.47 -28.27
CA MET A 259 11.54 -14.85 -28.74
C MET A 259 12.30 -15.90 -27.91
N GLN A 260 13.25 -15.47 -27.07
CA GLN A 260 14.04 -16.37 -26.22
C GLN A 260 13.67 -16.21 -24.74
N ARG A 261 13.44 -14.98 -24.29
CA ARG A 261 13.06 -14.62 -22.92
C ARG A 261 12.34 -13.26 -22.97
N ALA A 262 11.23 -13.15 -22.25
CA ALA A 262 10.51 -11.89 -22.12
C ALA A 262 10.65 -11.33 -20.70
N THR A 263 10.92 -10.03 -20.60
CA THR A 263 10.70 -9.25 -19.38
C THR A 263 9.50 -8.35 -19.64
N ILE A 264 8.39 -8.64 -18.98
CA ILE A 264 7.11 -8.00 -19.21
C ILE A 264 6.79 -7.13 -18.00
N GLU A 265 6.57 -5.84 -18.23
CA GLU A 265 6.12 -4.91 -17.22
C GLU A 265 4.65 -4.53 -17.46
N THR A 266 3.81 -4.64 -16.44
CA THR A 266 2.40 -4.25 -16.49
C THR A 266 2.04 -3.40 -15.29
N VAL A 267 1.00 -2.57 -15.41
CA VAL A 267 0.46 -1.81 -14.29
C VAL A 267 -1.06 -1.72 -14.35
N SER A 268 -1.72 -1.88 -13.20
CA SER A 268 -3.17 -1.75 -13.07
C SER A 268 -3.55 -0.89 -11.86
N GLU A 269 -4.64 -0.14 -11.99
CA GLU A 269 -5.25 0.67 -10.92
C GLU A 269 -6.60 0.09 -10.54
N TRP A 270 -6.76 -0.19 -9.26
CA TRP A 270 -7.99 -0.72 -8.69
C TRP A 270 -8.52 0.24 -7.63
N ARG A 271 -9.85 0.33 -7.52
CA ARG A 271 -10.53 1.12 -6.49
C ARG A 271 -11.43 0.24 -5.63
N LEU A 272 -11.37 0.49 -4.32
CA LEU A 272 -12.16 -0.17 -3.29
C LEU A 272 -12.77 0.89 -2.35
N PRO A 273 -13.85 0.58 -1.60
CA PRO A 273 -14.40 1.50 -0.60
C PRO A 273 -13.36 1.90 0.45
N GLY A 274 -13.26 3.19 0.78
CA GLY A 274 -12.22 3.71 1.68
C GLY A 274 -12.28 3.17 3.11
N GLY A 275 -13.48 2.84 3.59
CA GLY A 275 -13.71 2.22 4.90
C GLY A 275 -13.39 0.74 4.99
N TYR A 276 -13.06 0.07 3.88
CA TYR A 276 -12.72 -1.35 3.88
C TYR A 276 -11.40 -1.58 4.63
N SER A 277 -11.39 -2.52 5.58
CA SER A 277 -10.25 -2.83 6.45
C SER A 277 -9.87 -4.31 6.45
N GLY A 278 -10.46 -5.10 5.54
CA GLY A 278 -10.13 -6.51 5.38
C GLY A 278 -8.90 -6.72 4.49
N PRO A 279 -8.49 -7.99 4.30
CA PRO A 279 -7.40 -8.33 3.41
C PRO A 279 -7.78 -8.14 1.93
N ILE A 280 -6.78 -7.92 1.09
CA ILE A 280 -6.87 -8.08 -0.36
C ILE A 280 -5.83 -9.10 -0.83
N ASP A 281 -6.19 -9.81 -1.89
CA ASP A 281 -5.37 -10.83 -2.53
C ASP A 281 -5.14 -10.41 -3.98
N ILE A 282 -3.88 -10.15 -4.32
CA ILE A 282 -3.43 -9.78 -5.66
C ILE A 282 -2.72 -11.00 -6.25
N ALA A 283 -3.36 -11.64 -7.22
CA ALA A 283 -2.78 -12.77 -7.92
C ALA A 283 -2.38 -12.36 -9.33
N THR A 284 -1.13 -12.65 -9.70
CA THR A 284 -0.68 -12.55 -11.09
C THR A 284 -0.31 -13.94 -11.61
N ARG A 285 -0.77 -14.24 -12.81
CA ARG A 285 -0.39 -15.45 -13.55
C ARG A 285 0.30 -15.06 -14.84
N SER A 286 1.31 -15.82 -15.22
CA SER A 286 1.94 -15.69 -16.53
C SER A 286 2.11 -17.05 -17.19
N SER A 287 2.04 -17.03 -18.51
CA SER A 287 2.05 -18.24 -19.32
C SER A 287 2.47 -17.98 -20.75
N VAL A 288 2.81 -19.05 -21.46
CA VAL A 288 3.34 -18.99 -22.81
C VAL A 288 2.60 -19.98 -23.70
N ASP A 289 2.20 -19.54 -24.89
CA ASP A 289 1.84 -20.46 -25.97
C ASP A 289 2.98 -20.46 -26.98
N ASN A 290 3.45 -21.65 -27.35
CA ASN A 290 4.53 -21.84 -28.30
C ASN A 290 4.00 -22.23 -29.68
N SER A 291 4.80 -21.92 -30.69
CA SER A 291 4.64 -22.42 -32.05
C SER A 291 5.90 -23.17 -32.46
N THR A 292 5.76 -24.44 -32.78
CA THR A 292 6.84 -25.30 -33.27
C THR A 292 6.70 -25.49 -34.77
N ARG A 293 7.80 -25.22 -35.48
CA ARG A 293 7.91 -25.31 -36.94
C ARG A 293 8.83 -26.45 -37.32
N LEU A 294 8.42 -27.22 -38.33
CA LEU A 294 9.20 -28.32 -38.87
C LEU A 294 9.61 -28.00 -40.31
N ALA A 295 10.92 -27.87 -40.54
CA ALA A 295 11.44 -27.53 -41.86
C ALA A 295 11.17 -28.58 -42.96
N PRO A 296 11.15 -29.90 -42.68
CA PRO A 296 10.89 -30.91 -43.72
C PRO A 296 9.47 -30.90 -44.29
N THR A 297 8.48 -30.49 -43.50
CA THR A 297 7.05 -30.55 -43.83
C THR A 297 6.42 -29.16 -43.97
N SER A 298 7.15 -28.11 -43.61
CA SER A 298 6.61 -26.75 -43.44
C SER A 298 5.37 -26.70 -42.55
N SER A 299 5.22 -27.68 -41.63
CA SER A 299 4.10 -27.72 -40.70
C SER A 299 4.38 -26.85 -39.50
N MET A 300 3.31 -26.27 -38.97
CA MET A 300 3.31 -25.45 -37.77
C MET A 300 2.30 -26.03 -36.77
N GLU A 301 2.75 -26.22 -35.55
CA GLU A 301 1.91 -26.69 -34.44
C GLU A 301 1.97 -25.68 -33.30
N THR A 302 0.81 -25.30 -32.79
CA THR A 302 0.67 -24.35 -31.68
C THR A 302 0.20 -25.10 -30.44
N TRP A 303 0.85 -24.86 -29.30
CA TRP A 303 0.56 -25.58 -28.07
C TRP A 303 0.86 -24.72 -26.84
N ARG A 304 0.20 -25.04 -25.73
CA ARG A 304 0.37 -24.37 -24.44
C ARG A 304 1.61 -24.90 -23.72
N ASP A 305 2.52 -24.03 -23.32
CA ASP A 305 3.70 -24.42 -22.56
C ASP A 305 3.35 -24.61 -21.07
N GLU A 306 2.93 -25.84 -20.73
CA GLU A 306 2.55 -26.22 -19.37
C GLU A 306 3.71 -26.04 -18.37
N ASP A 307 4.95 -26.22 -18.83
CA ASP A 307 6.13 -26.07 -17.98
C ASP A 307 6.50 -24.61 -17.74
N ALA A 308 6.00 -23.66 -18.54
CA ALA A 308 6.25 -22.22 -18.40
C ALA A 308 5.18 -21.47 -17.60
N GLY A 309 4.10 -22.15 -17.17
CA GLY A 309 3.06 -21.54 -16.34
C GLY A 309 3.58 -21.19 -14.94
N ILE A 310 3.47 -19.91 -14.55
CA ILE A 310 3.84 -19.43 -13.21
C ILE A 310 2.74 -18.55 -12.62
N GLY A 311 2.64 -18.53 -11.30
CA GLY A 311 1.66 -17.71 -10.60
C GLY A 311 2.16 -17.28 -9.22
N HIS A 312 1.86 -16.04 -8.85
CA HIS A 312 2.27 -15.44 -7.59
C HIS A 312 1.08 -14.73 -6.93
N LEU A 313 0.99 -14.83 -5.61
CA LEU A 313 -0.08 -14.25 -4.79
C LEU A 313 0.53 -13.36 -3.72
N THR A 314 0.16 -12.08 -3.71
CA THR A 314 0.49 -11.13 -2.65
C THR A 314 -0.76 -10.80 -1.86
N ARG A 315 -0.72 -11.03 -0.55
CA ARG A 315 -1.79 -10.68 0.40
C ARG A 315 -1.42 -9.43 1.19
N ILE A 316 -2.34 -8.45 1.23
CA ILE A 316 -2.16 -7.17 1.93
C ILE A 316 -3.33 -6.91 2.88
N ASP A 317 -3.03 -6.50 4.11
CA ASP A 317 -4.05 -6.03 5.05
C ASP A 317 -4.38 -4.54 4.82
N LEU A 318 -5.59 -4.25 4.34
CA LEU A 318 -6.02 -2.86 4.17
C LEU A 318 -6.47 -2.21 5.49
N GLY A 319 -6.55 -2.95 6.59
CA GLY A 319 -6.75 -2.44 7.95
C GLY A 319 -5.54 -1.74 8.56
N SER A 320 -4.42 -1.64 7.84
CA SER A 320 -3.20 -0.97 8.28
C SER A 320 -3.46 0.46 8.78
N PRO A 321 -2.86 0.88 9.91
CA PRO A 321 -2.98 2.25 10.43
C PRO A 321 -2.46 3.31 9.47
N HIS A 322 -1.57 2.95 8.54
CA HIS A 322 -1.06 3.85 7.51
C HIS A 322 -2.12 4.23 6.44
N LEU A 323 -3.24 3.51 6.41
CA LEU A 323 -4.37 3.77 5.51
C LEU A 323 -5.56 4.43 6.24
N GLU A 324 -5.39 4.85 7.49
CA GLU A 324 -6.42 5.59 8.20
C GLU A 324 -6.54 7.02 7.69
N ARG A 325 -7.76 7.56 7.72
CA ARG A 325 -8.04 8.93 7.26
C ARG A 325 -7.23 9.97 8.03
N GLN A 326 -6.93 9.71 9.29
CA GLN A 326 -6.18 10.61 10.15
C GLN A 326 -4.86 9.97 10.55
N PRO A 327 -3.80 10.77 10.82
CA PRO A 327 -2.54 10.26 11.32
C PRO A 327 -2.75 9.46 12.61
N VAL A 328 -2.38 8.19 12.57
CA VAL A 328 -2.44 7.30 13.73
C VAL A 328 -1.17 7.47 14.55
N VAL A 329 -1.33 7.56 15.86
CA VAL A 329 -0.26 7.73 16.83
C VAL A 329 -0.54 6.88 18.08
N ARG A 330 0.50 6.66 18.88
CA ARG A 330 0.36 6.20 20.27
C ARG A 330 0.53 7.40 21.19
N LEU A 331 -0.33 7.54 22.18
CA LEU A 331 -0.24 8.62 23.17
C LEU A 331 0.64 8.15 24.32
N GLN A 332 1.93 8.53 24.30
CA GLN A 332 2.90 8.15 25.32
C GLN A 332 2.93 9.19 26.45
N SER A 333 2.82 8.74 27.70
CA SER A 333 3.08 9.59 28.86
C SER A 333 4.58 9.88 28.99
N LEU A 334 4.97 11.06 29.44
CA LEU A 334 6.37 11.33 29.82
C LEU A 334 6.68 10.95 31.27
N ALA A 335 5.69 10.45 32.01
CA ALA A 335 5.84 10.01 33.39
C ALA A 335 6.48 8.62 33.48
N GLY A 336 7.32 8.41 34.50
CA GLY A 336 7.90 7.10 34.81
C GLY A 336 8.64 6.48 33.62
N GLU A 337 8.27 5.25 33.27
CA GLU A 337 8.84 4.48 32.15
C GLU A 337 8.30 4.88 30.77
N GLY A 338 7.39 5.85 30.70
CA GLY A 338 6.83 6.35 29.45
C GLY A 338 5.90 5.35 28.77
N HIS A 339 4.84 4.93 29.47
CA HIS A 339 3.84 4.01 28.93
C HIS A 339 2.83 4.70 27.99
N CYS A 340 2.23 3.90 27.11
CA CYS A 340 1.24 4.34 26.13
C CYS A 340 -0.20 4.13 26.63
N LEU A 341 -1.06 5.09 26.30
CA LEU A 341 -2.49 5.04 26.57
C LEU A 341 -3.14 3.89 25.79
N THR A 342 -3.81 2.99 26.51
CA THR A 342 -4.23 1.69 25.98
C THR A 342 -5.68 1.39 26.37
N GLN A 343 -6.48 0.96 25.39
CA GLN A 343 -7.80 0.36 25.64
C GLN A 343 -7.72 -1.15 25.41
N SER A 344 -7.17 -1.89 26.39
CA SER A 344 -6.78 -3.30 26.22
C SER A 344 -7.92 -4.22 25.79
N GLN A 345 -9.16 -3.89 26.12
CA GLN A 345 -10.34 -4.65 25.72
C GLN A 345 -11.29 -3.76 24.91
N ARG A 346 -11.55 -4.20 23.67
CA ARG A 346 -12.32 -3.46 22.67
C ARG A 346 -13.70 -3.02 23.17
N ASP A 347 -14.36 -3.91 23.91
CA ASP A 347 -15.75 -3.74 24.35
C ASP A 347 -15.88 -3.17 25.76
N GLN A 348 -14.76 -2.85 26.42
CA GLN A 348 -14.77 -2.25 27.75
C GLN A 348 -14.34 -0.78 27.72
N PRO A 349 -14.94 0.07 28.58
CA PRO A 349 -14.63 1.49 28.62
C PRO A 349 -13.27 1.81 29.26
N ALA A 350 -12.59 0.82 29.84
CA ALA A 350 -11.38 1.05 30.63
C ALA A 350 -10.19 1.48 29.76
N VAL A 351 -9.54 2.56 30.17
CA VAL A 351 -8.30 3.07 29.58
C VAL A 351 -7.18 2.98 30.63
N THR A 352 -6.06 2.40 30.24
CA THR A 352 -4.92 2.10 31.11
C THR A 352 -3.61 2.55 30.46
N LEU A 353 -2.50 2.42 31.19
CA LEU A 353 -1.16 2.62 30.68
C LEU A 353 -0.44 1.29 30.58
N THR A 354 0.13 1.00 29.42
CA THR A 354 0.95 -0.22 29.19
C THR A 354 2.21 0.13 28.40
N PRO A 355 3.27 -0.70 28.43
CA PRO A 355 4.46 -0.48 27.61
C PRO A 355 4.10 -0.25 26.14
N CYS A 356 4.72 0.76 25.54
CA CYS A 356 4.44 1.12 24.14
C CYS A 356 4.88 0.00 23.20
N LYS A 357 3.97 -0.46 22.35
CA LYS A 357 4.26 -1.43 21.30
C LYS A 357 4.97 -0.76 20.11
N GLY A 358 5.88 -1.51 19.48
CA GLY A 358 6.51 -1.15 18.21
C GLY A 358 5.63 -1.51 17.00
N GLY A 359 6.11 -1.17 15.81
CA GLY A 359 5.52 -1.57 14.55
C GLY A 359 4.10 -1.06 14.29
N THR A 360 3.41 -1.78 13.41
CA THR A 360 1.98 -1.61 13.09
C THR A 360 1.04 -2.36 14.02
N ASP A 361 1.59 -3.15 14.95
CA ASP A 361 0.81 -3.96 15.88
C ASP A 361 0.24 -3.15 17.04
N GLY A 362 -0.69 -3.76 17.77
CA GLY A 362 -1.26 -3.17 18.98
C GLY A 362 -2.28 -2.06 18.71
N ALA A 363 -3.28 -2.34 17.87
CA ALA A 363 -4.35 -1.41 17.52
C ALA A 363 -5.08 -0.82 18.74
N GLU A 364 -5.05 -1.50 19.89
CA GLU A 364 -5.59 -1.03 21.16
C GLU A 364 -4.83 0.16 21.78
N GLN A 365 -3.58 0.39 21.37
CA GLN A 365 -2.76 1.55 21.76
C GLN A 365 -2.75 2.66 20.70
N GLN A 366 -3.40 2.42 19.56
CA GLN A 366 -3.38 3.31 18.40
C GLN A 366 -4.58 4.23 18.42
N TRP A 367 -4.31 5.52 18.32
CA TRP A 367 -5.28 6.60 18.40
C TRP A 367 -5.08 7.56 17.25
N TYR A 368 -6.15 8.15 16.75
CA TYR A 368 -6.09 9.27 15.81
C TYR A 368 -7.01 10.39 16.25
N LEU A 369 -6.59 11.63 16.02
CA LEU A 369 -7.38 12.82 16.32
C LEU A 369 -8.23 13.15 15.09
N ASP A 370 -9.54 13.07 15.20
CA ASP A 370 -10.46 13.35 14.10
C ASP A 370 -10.86 14.82 14.01
N SER A 371 -11.51 15.22 12.91
CA SER A 371 -11.86 16.62 12.63
C SER A 371 -12.81 17.26 13.63
N ASP A 372 -13.50 16.45 14.44
CA ASP A 372 -14.36 16.89 15.54
C ASP A 372 -13.59 17.00 16.88
N HIS A 373 -12.26 16.96 16.84
CA HIS A 373 -11.35 16.99 17.98
C HIS A 373 -11.49 15.79 18.93
N THR A 374 -12.07 14.68 18.49
CA THR A 374 -12.13 13.45 19.30
C THR A 374 -10.96 12.51 19.00
N TYR A 375 -10.35 11.93 20.03
CA TYR A 375 -9.38 10.85 19.86
C TYR A 375 -10.09 9.52 19.73
N ARG A 376 -9.90 8.84 18.60
CA ARG A 376 -10.56 7.58 18.28
C ARG A 376 -9.57 6.43 18.32
N ASN A 377 -9.92 5.37 19.04
CA ASN A 377 -9.11 4.16 19.09
C ASN A 377 -9.27 3.37 17.79
N VAL A 378 -8.16 2.92 17.19
CA VAL A 378 -8.19 2.16 15.93
C VAL A 378 -8.87 0.81 16.13
N ALA A 379 -8.59 0.12 17.24
CA ALA A 379 -9.23 -1.17 17.52
C ALA A 379 -10.73 -1.00 17.75
N SER A 380 -11.18 -0.24 18.75
CA SER A 380 -12.59 -0.23 19.15
C SER A 380 -13.48 0.74 18.38
N ARG A 381 -12.90 1.72 17.67
CA ARG A 381 -13.62 2.87 17.09
C ARG A 381 -14.37 3.73 18.12
N LEU A 382 -14.09 3.53 19.42
CA LEU A 382 -14.59 4.37 20.50
C LEU A 382 -13.70 5.59 20.70
N CYS A 383 -14.28 6.62 21.29
CA CYS A 383 -13.62 7.88 21.56
C CYS A 383 -13.10 7.94 22.99
N LEU A 384 -11.88 8.45 23.16
CA LEU A 384 -11.34 8.82 24.46
C LEU A 384 -12.17 9.96 25.05
N ALA A 385 -12.61 9.81 26.30
CA ALA A 385 -13.41 10.78 27.00
C ALA A 385 -12.90 11.00 28.42
N ALA A 386 -12.91 12.26 28.85
CA ALA A 386 -12.89 12.59 30.27
C ALA A 386 -14.18 12.05 30.90
N ASP A 387 -14.05 11.41 32.06
CA ASP A 387 -15.18 10.92 32.85
C ASP A 387 -15.50 11.92 33.97
N PRO A 388 -16.55 12.77 33.82
CA PRO A 388 -16.88 13.78 34.81
C PRO A 388 -17.28 13.19 36.17
N ALA A 389 -17.78 11.95 36.19
CA ALA A 389 -18.23 11.29 37.41
C ALA A 389 -17.06 10.67 38.20
N GLY A 390 -16.15 9.99 37.50
CA GLY A 390 -15.00 9.31 38.11
C GLY A 390 -13.70 10.12 38.17
N GLY A 391 -13.64 11.28 37.51
CA GLY A 391 -12.44 12.11 37.37
C GLY A 391 -11.32 11.47 36.53
N GLY A 392 -11.59 10.31 35.93
CA GLY A 392 -10.68 9.52 35.11
C GLY A 392 -10.83 9.79 33.62
N VAL A 393 -10.29 8.86 32.83
CA VAL A 393 -10.59 8.74 31.40
C VAL A 393 -11.18 7.37 31.08
N ARG A 394 -12.01 7.33 30.06
CA ARG A 394 -12.65 6.11 29.55
C ARG A 394 -12.85 6.19 28.04
N THR A 395 -13.22 5.08 27.43
CA THR A 395 -13.76 5.08 26.06
C THR A 395 -15.29 5.10 26.07
N GLU A 396 -15.87 5.78 25.10
CA GLU A 396 -17.32 5.80 24.87
C GLU A 396 -17.64 6.01 23.38
N ALA A 397 -18.90 5.78 22.99
CA ALA A 397 -19.32 5.95 21.61
C ALA A 397 -19.04 7.39 21.12
N CYS A 398 -18.46 7.53 19.92
CA CYS A 398 -18.07 8.83 19.37
C CYS A 398 -19.22 9.76 19.00
N ALA A 399 -20.46 9.26 18.97
CA ALA A 399 -21.63 10.05 18.58
C ALA A 399 -21.78 11.31 19.45
N GLY A 400 -22.10 12.42 18.78
CA GLY A 400 -22.41 13.72 19.40
C GLY A 400 -21.22 14.59 19.79
N SER A 401 -19.97 14.11 19.65
CA SER A 401 -18.72 14.85 19.86
C SER A 401 -18.78 15.85 21.03
N MET A 402 -19.28 15.41 22.19
CA MET A 402 -19.46 16.25 23.37
C MET A 402 -18.12 16.78 23.87
N LEU A 403 -18.12 17.91 24.58
CA LEU A 403 -16.89 18.58 25.03
C LEU A 403 -15.97 17.69 25.89
N ASN A 404 -16.51 16.71 26.62
CA ASN A 404 -15.72 15.75 27.39
C ASN A 404 -14.98 14.73 26.52
N LYS A 405 -15.40 14.53 25.26
CA LYS A 405 -14.75 13.66 24.25
C LYS A 405 -13.77 14.42 23.36
N GLN A 406 -13.87 15.75 23.36
CA GLN A 406 -13.01 16.61 22.56
C GLN A 406 -11.73 16.94 23.33
N TRP A 407 -10.61 16.91 22.62
CA TRP A 407 -9.28 17.13 23.17
C TRP A 407 -8.49 18.14 22.36
N GLN A 408 -7.72 18.95 23.06
CA GLN A 408 -6.83 19.95 22.48
C GLN A 408 -5.46 19.88 23.14
N TRP A 409 -4.42 19.90 22.33
CA TRP A 409 -3.06 20.02 22.83
C TRP A 409 -2.76 21.45 23.26
N ARG A 410 -2.08 21.60 24.39
CA ARG A 410 -1.45 22.85 24.81
C ARG A 410 0.03 22.55 25.05
N ALA A 411 0.85 22.84 24.05
CA ALA A 411 2.22 22.34 23.91
C ALA A 411 2.33 20.79 23.92
N ASP A 412 2.59 20.20 25.08
CA ASP A 412 2.71 18.75 25.31
C ASP A 412 1.72 18.25 26.38
N ARG A 413 0.72 19.05 26.74
CA ARG A 413 -0.38 18.64 27.64
C ARG A 413 -1.67 18.48 26.85
N LEU A 414 -2.47 17.48 27.20
CA LEU A 414 -3.71 17.19 26.50
C LEU A 414 -4.92 17.61 27.35
N HIS A 415 -5.64 18.64 26.91
CA HIS A 415 -6.77 19.22 27.62
C HIS A 415 -8.09 18.72 27.03
N SER A 416 -9.03 18.29 27.87
CA SER A 416 -10.40 18.09 27.42
C SER A 416 -11.05 19.46 27.23
N THR A 417 -11.95 19.65 26.26
CA THR A 417 -12.64 20.94 26.10
C THR A 417 -13.83 21.10 27.05
N TYR A 418 -14.11 20.09 27.90
CA TYR A 418 -15.12 20.17 28.94
C TYR A 418 -14.81 21.27 29.95
N MET A 419 -15.82 22.10 30.25
CA MET A 419 -15.69 23.31 31.08
C MET A 419 -14.50 24.19 30.64
N ASP A 420 -14.48 24.56 29.35
CA ASP A 420 -13.49 25.42 28.68
C ASP A 420 -12.04 24.90 28.70
N GLY A 421 -11.84 23.66 29.16
CA GLY A 421 -10.55 22.99 29.24
C GLY A 421 -9.55 23.56 30.23
N GLY A 422 -9.99 24.46 31.12
CA GLY A 422 -9.19 24.93 32.25
C GLY A 422 -9.10 23.88 33.38
N SER A 423 -10.18 23.12 33.59
CA SER A 423 -10.32 22.20 34.74
C SER A 423 -10.19 20.71 34.40
N TRP A 424 -9.93 20.37 33.13
CA TRP A 424 -9.85 18.98 32.67
C TRP A 424 -8.67 18.77 31.72
N ARG A 425 -7.72 17.94 32.14
CA ARG A 425 -6.54 17.57 31.35
C ARG A 425 -6.03 16.19 31.71
N LEU A 426 -5.58 15.47 30.68
CA LEU A 426 -5.01 14.15 30.82
C LEU A 426 -3.67 14.23 31.57
N HIS A 427 -3.54 13.46 32.64
CA HIS A 427 -2.33 13.33 33.43
C HIS A 427 -2.25 11.92 34.04
N VAL A 428 -1.11 11.58 34.61
CA VAL A 428 -0.89 10.30 35.29
C VAL A 428 -0.81 10.53 36.78
N ARG A 429 -1.56 9.74 37.55
CA ARG A 429 -1.48 9.73 39.01
C ARG A 429 -1.43 8.30 39.50
N ASP A 430 -0.39 7.99 40.27
CA ASP A 430 -0.18 6.64 40.84
C ASP A 430 -0.21 5.54 39.74
N GLY A 431 0.34 5.86 38.56
CA GLY A 431 0.35 4.97 37.39
C GLY A 431 -0.98 4.88 36.61
N VAL A 432 -2.01 5.63 37.00
CA VAL A 432 -3.35 5.58 36.40
C VAL A 432 -3.64 6.87 35.64
N PRO A 433 -4.19 6.81 34.41
CA PRO A 433 -4.59 8.00 33.68
C PRO A 433 -5.81 8.67 34.32
N ARG A 434 -5.73 9.99 34.50
CA ARG A 434 -6.75 10.84 35.12
C ARG A 434 -7.00 12.08 34.27
N ALA A 435 -8.17 12.71 34.43
CA ALA A 435 -8.54 13.89 33.68
C ALA A 435 -8.88 15.12 34.55
N ILE A 436 -9.29 14.92 35.80
CA ILE A 436 -9.69 16.03 36.68
C ILE A 436 -8.49 16.86 37.14
N PHE A 437 -8.60 18.19 37.06
CA PHE A 437 -7.56 19.09 37.56
C PHE A 437 -7.42 18.99 39.08
N ASP A 438 -6.18 19.08 39.58
CA ASP A 438 -5.85 18.99 41.01
C ASP A 438 -5.08 20.27 41.39
N PRO A 439 -5.76 21.33 41.86
CA PRO A 439 -5.14 22.64 42.07
C PRO A 439 -3.96 22.64 43.07
N VAL A 440 -3.78 21.57 43.85
CA VAL A 440 -2.65 21.43 44.77
C VAL A 440 -1.38 21.02 44.02
N ARG A 441 -1.52 20.18 42.99
CA ARG A 441 -0.40 19.65 42.19
C ARG A 441 -0.22 20.39 40.88
N HIS A 442 -1.30 20.98 40.39
CA HIS A 442 -1.46 21.43 39.03
C HIS A 442 -1.61 22.94 38.98
N GLN A 443 -0.95 23.55 37.99
CA GLN A 443 -1.06 24.97 37.72
C GLN A 443 -1.89 25.21 36.47
N GLU A 444 -2.76 26.21 36.55
CA GLU A 444 -3.45 26.73 35.39
C GLU A 444 -2.46 27.56 34.57
N ILE A 445 -2.10 27.04 33.39
CA ILE A 445 -1.16 27.69 32.47
C ILE A 445 -1.94 27.97 31.20
N GLY A 446 -2.06 29.24 30.84
CA GLY A 446 -2.72 29.68 29.62
C GLY A 446 -2.05 29.11 28.36
N SER A 447 -2.82 29.00 27.27
CA SER A 447 -2.28 28.67 25.96
C SER A 447 -1.35 29.78 25.47
N ASN A 448 -0.33 29.41 24.69
CA ASN A 448 0.47 30.41 23.98
C ASN A 448 -0.46 31.26 23.07
N PRO A 449 -0.37 32.60 23.14
CA PRO A 449 -1.28 33.51 22.43
C PRO A 449 -1.11 33.49 20.91
N PHE A 450 0.04 33.05 20.39
CA PHE A 450 0.29 32.93 18.95
C PHE A 450 -0.24 31.61 18.38
N HIS A 451 -0.10 30.51 19.13
CA HIS A 451 -0.72 29.22 18.78
C HIS A 451 -0.68 28.23 19.95
N HIS A 452 -1.76 27.50 20.18
CA HIS A 452 -1.91 26.57 21.33
C HIS A 452 -0.86 25.42 21.38
N LEU A 453 -0.31 25.00 20.23
CA LEU A 453 0.75 23.98 20.17
C LEU A 453 2.16 24.49 20.51
N LEU A 454 2.36 25.80 20.49
CA LEU A 454 3.62 26.38 20.89
C LEU A 454 3.73 26.35 22.40
N ARG A 455 4.97 26.25 22.88
CA ARG A 455 5.26 26.31 24.31
C ARG A 455 4.81 27.67 24.87
N PRO A 456 4.29 27.72 26.11
CA PRO A 456 3.87 28.98 26.72
C PRO A 456 5.04 29.96 26.96
N TRP A 457 6.27 29.44 27.09
CA TRP A 457 7.53 30.20 27.16
C TRP A 457 8.71 29.34 26.68
N SER A 458 9.85 29.95 26.35
CA SER A 458 11.00 29.29 25.72
C SER A 458 11.69 28.20 26.56
N SER A 459 11.78 28.36 27.88
CA SER A 459 12.38 27.35 28.79
C SER A 459 11.42 26.23 29.20
N TYR A 460 10.15 26.27 28.77
CA TYR A 460 9.17 25.22 29.06
C TYR A 460 9.72 23.84 28.65
N PRO A 461 9.61 22.80 29.51
CA PRO A 461 8.72 22.69 30.68
C PRO A 461 9.29 23.23 32.00
N GLN A 462 10.50 23.80 32.01
CA GLN A 462 11.09 24.38 33.23
C GLN A 462 10.36 25.65 33.65
N ALA A 463 10.58 26.07 34.90
CA ALA A 463 10.04 27.31 35.41
C ALA A 463 10.51 28.50 34.54
N PRO A 464 9.63 29.43 34.16
CA PRO A 464 9.98 30.59 33.36
C PRO A 464 10.97 31.50 34.11
N THR A 465 11.86 32.12 33.36
CA THR A 465 12.91 33.02 33.83
C THR A 465 12.81 34.39 33.14
N PRO A 466 13.34 35.48 33.73
CA PRO A 466 13.22 36.83 33.14
C PRO A 466 13.76 36.99 31.71
N GLY A 467 14.62 36.07 31.25
CA GLY A 467 15.15 36.06 29.88
C GLY A 467 14.31 35.26 28.88
N ASP A 468 13.24 34.61 29.32
CA ASP A 468 12.38 33.82 28.45
C ASP A 468 11.52 34.70 27.54
N VAL A 469 11.19 34.14 26.38
CA VAL A 469 10.28 34.72 25.39
C VAL A 469 9.05 33.82 25.22
N VAL A 470 7.98 34.39 24.68
CA VAL A 470 6.80 33.65 24.20
C VAL A 470 7.06 33.28 22.74
N PRO A 471 7.24 31.99 22.40
CA PRO A 471 7.47 31.57 21.02
C PRO A 471 6.34 32.03 20.09
N ALA A 472 6.70 32.62 18.96
CA ALA A 472 5.75 33.07 17.94
C ALA A 472 5.90 32.25 16.64
N VAL A 473 4.81 32.09 15.89
CA VAL A 473 4.81 31.40 14.58
C VAL A 473 5.67 32.17 13.56
N ALA A 474 5.61 33.50 13.61
CA ALA A 474 6.39 34.39 12.77
C ALA A 474 6.76 35.68 13.52
N GLY A 475 7.84 36.32 13.11
CA GLY A 475 8.33 37.56 13.71
C GLY A 475 9.17 37.36 14.98
N ALA A 476 9.47 38.46 15.67
CA ALA A 476 10.22 38.44 16.92
C ALA A 476 9.35 37.91 18.06
N SER A 477 9.87 36.91 18.80
CA SER A 477 9.20 36.39 19.99
C SER A 477 9.27 37.41 21.13
N PRO A 478 8.14 37.90 21.67
CA PRO A 478 8.15 38.90 22.74
C PRO A 478 8.63 38.30 24.06
N ALA A 479 9.19 39.13 24.93
CA ALA A 479 9.53 38.73 26.30
C ALA A 479 8.27 38.29 27.07
N ILE A 480 8.42 37.33 27.98
CA ILE A 480 7.31 36.87 28.83
C ILE A 480 6.82 37.98 29.77
N SER A 481 5.54 37.94 30.13
CA SER A 481 4.96 38.88 31.11
C SER A 481 5.39 38.54 32.54
N GLN A 482 5.36 39.53 33.43
CA GLN A 482 5.62 39.33 34.88
C GLN A 482 4.65 38.32 35.52
N GLY A 483 3.45 38.14 34.95
CA GLY A 483 2.49 37.15 35.42
C GLY A 483 2.97 35.71 35.21
N LEU A 484 3.65 35.44 34.08
CA LEU A 484 4.15 34.10 33.76
C LEU A 484 5.28 33.65 34.70
N LEU A 485 6.08 34.58 35.22
CA LEU A 485 7.18 34.29 36.16
C LEU A 485 6.73 33.65 37.49
N ARG A 486 5.43 33.61 37.77
CA ARG A 486 4.85 32.96 38.95
C ARG A 486 4.70 31.45 38.80
N HIS A 487 4.74 30.93 37.57
CA HIS A 487 4.61 29.50 37.32
C HIS A 487 5.88 28.75 37.74
N THR A 488 5.70 27.51 38.18
CA THR A 488 6.81 26.59 38.42
C THR A 488 6.97 25.60 37.26
N ALA A 489 7.98 24.73 37.33
CA ALA A 489 8.19 23.70 36.32
C ALA A 489 6.97 22.76 36.21
N VAL A 490 6.66 22.34 34.99
CA VAL A 490 5.58 21.38 34.71
C VAL A 490 6.13 19.96 34.85
N SER A 491 5.47 19.15 35.66
CA SER A 491 5.87 17.77 35.93
C SER A 491 5.67 16.88 34.69
N ALA A 492 6.42 15.78 34.62
CA ALA A 492 6.28 14.81 33.54
C ALA A 492 4.92 14.06 33.58
N GLU A 493 4.26 14.01 34.74
CA GLU A 493 2.94 13.41 34.95
C GLU A 493 1.84 14.05 34.10
N GLU A 494 2.00 15.32 33.74
CA GLU A 494 1.03 16.06 32.94
C GLU A 494 1.33 16.02 31.44
N ARG A 495 2.51 15.53 31.06
CA ARG A 495 3.07 15.72 29.72
C ARG A 495 2.98 14.43 28.93
N TRP A 496 2.70 14.60 27.65
CA TRP A 496 2.44 13.53 26.70
C TRP A 496 3.15 13.81 25.39
N GLN A 497 3.46 12.75 24.64
CA GLN A 497 3.94 12.87 23.29
C GLN A 497 3.23 11.87 22.36
N PRO A 498 2.83 12.31 21.16
CA PRO A 498 2.41 11.38 20.12
C PRO A 498 3.63 10.65 19.57
N LEU A 499 3.62 9.32 19.64
CA LEU A 499 4.56 8.48 18.92
C LEU A 499 3.92 8.05 17.60
N PRO A 500 4.56 8.31 16.46
CA PRO A 500 4.05 7.80 15.20
C PRO A 500 4.07 6.27 15.15
N ILE A 501 3.23 5.71 14.29
CA ILE A 501 3.34 4.31 13.89
C ILE A 501 4.46 4.22 12.85
N ASP A 502 5.56 3.57 13.19
CA ASP A 502 6.68 3.29 12.28
C ASP A 502 6.74 1.79 12.02
N SER A 503 6.91 1.40 10.76
CA SER A 503 7.12 0.00 10.32
C SER A 503 8.49 -0.57 10.73
N ASN A 504 9.42 0.27 11.19
CA ASN A 504 10.83 -0.07 11.43
C ASN A 504 11.24 -0.09 12.92
N ARG A 505 10.31 -0.06 13.88
CA ARG A 505 10.61 -0.11 15.32
C ARG A 505 10.00 -1.30 16.02
#